data_AF-A0A1N7ET62-F1
#
_entry.id   AF-A0A1N7ET62-F1
#
_cell.length_a   1.000
_cell.length_b   1.000
_cell.length_c   1.000
_cell.angle_alpha   90.00
_cell.angle_beta   90.00
_cell.angle_gamma   90.00
#
_symmetry.space_group_name_H-M   'P 1'
#
loop_
_entity.id
_entity.type
_entity.pdbx_description
1 polymer ?
#
loop_
_entity_poly.entity_id
_entity_poly.type
_entity_poly.pdbx_seq_one_letter_code
_entity_poly.pdbx_strand_id
1 'polypeptide(L)'
;MHGASKIWAAATLTAVAPSLFFWVIWTLTGDYGSRSYLSMSSGSCLGWDIYDQVSPWAYPVKAFPLFSYDGAPLVVLGFAGWCLSVRSGRTGLGRSIGRCVAVVLLVLDLPDFLLPTLDAALGPACTQIWGPPELLSQQFAWRLYDCVPPILVLFAVRAPRRAYTRRGPVVRTAAGVLAVTAVVLLPAASAPPGKVSTERELDCAGFGDGTVKGLSETDKRFLCAVRGYDRPYDSGVEGWDEVSDQDVVAQGHQLCALATRHGGDTGARAVQEAPQASLAGALADLCPAVARARQSEEDRWQAESDAYVAREERACAAHPRHRPKIRPVRQRRATLWTEFWTIEGWEDGYEGNPPDLVKDLVGSGRGALAIWAADEAGSACVTVESYTRRPPLEVRGWDEVVEVGYESPTGSLQLGGGEGPTLKGLTVRGPGSYRVRVHLRGRKLVYQVAYPPDGAVELLVQVFPGTARRPVAYK
;
A
#
# COMPACT_ATOMS: atom_id res chain seq x y z
N MET A 1 19.96 -29.73 45.72
CA MET A 1 18.97 -28.67 45.42
C MET A 1 19.61 -27.31 45.16
N HIS A 2 20.56 -26.86 45.99
CA HIS A 2 21.19 -25.53 45.87
C HIS A 2 21.75 -25.19 44.46
N GLY A 3 22.45 -26.12 43.79
CA GLY A 3 23.00 -25.86 42.45
C GLY A 3 21.94 -25.63 41.37
N ALA A 4 20.91 -26.48 41.30
CA ALA A 4 19.84 -26.34 40.31
C ALA A 4 19.00 -25.07 40.51
N SER A 5 18.78 -24.64 41.76
CA SER A 5 18.09 -23.39 42.06
C SER A 5 18.80 -22.16 41.48
N LYS A 6 20.15 -22.14 41.51
CA LYS A 6 20.94 -21.05 40.92
C LYS A 6 20.79 -21.01 39.39
N ILE A 7 20.70 -22.17 38.74
CA ILE A 7 20.56 -22.24 37.28
C ILE A 7 19.16 -21.78 36.84
N TRP A 8 18.09 -22.13 37.59
CA TRP A 8 16.74 -21.60 37.31
C TRP A 8 16.64 -20.09 37.51
N ALA A 9 17.28 -19.56 38.55
CA ALA A 9 17.38 -18.12 38.75
C ALA A 9 18.12 -17.45 37.57
N ALA A 10 19.24 -18.04 37.11
CA ALA A 10 19.95 -17.57 35.94
C ALA A 10 19.06 -17.60 34.68
N ALA A 11 18.33 -18.69 34.43
CA ALA A 11 17.41 -18.81 33.29
C ALA A 11 16.33 -17.71 33.31
N THR A 12 15.80 -17.41 34.48
CA THR A 12 14.78 -16.35 34.66
C THR A 12 15.39 -14.98 34.40
N LEU A 13 16.56 -14.69 34.97
CA LEU A 13 17.25 -13.42 34.76
C LEU A 13 17.62 -13.21 33.28
N THR A 14 18.08 -14.27 32.59
CA THR A 14 18.38 -14.20 31.16
C THR A 14 17.13 -14.02 30.32
N ALA A 15 15.99 -14.59 30.68
CA ALA A 15 14.74 -14.37 29.95
C ALA A 15 14.24 -12.91 30.07
N VAL A 16 14.38 -12.29 31.24
CA VAL A 16 13.90 -10.92 31.48
C VAL A 16 14.86 -9.85 30.93
N ALA A 17 16.15 -10.19 30.74
CA ALA A 17 17.20 -9.23 30.42
C ALA A 17 16.99 -8.44 29.11
N PRO A 18 16.58 -9.04 27.96
CA PRO A 18 16.37 -8.30 26.72
C PRO A 18 15.28 -7.25 26.88
N SER A 19 14.16 -7.63 27.47
CA SER A 19 13.05 -6.73 27.72
C SER A 19 13.42 -5.58 28.67
N LEU A 20 14.18 -5.85 29.74
CA LEU A 20 14.70 -4.79 30.61
C LEU A 20 15.69 -3.89 29.89
N PHE A 21 16.57 -4.45 29.05
CA PHE A 21 17.51 -3.69 28.25
C PHE A 21 16.77 -2.72 27.31
N PHE A 22 15.76 -3.20 26.57
CA PHE A 22 14.95 -2.36 25.70
C PHE A 22 14.17 -1.30 26.49
N TRP A 23 13.60 -1.65 27.64
CA TRP A 23 12.86 -0.70 28.49
C TRP A 23 13.78 0.39 29.06
N VAL A 24 14.99 0.03 29.51
CA VAL A 24 16.00 0.98 30.02
C VAL A 24 16.49 1.88 28.90
N ILE A 25 16.83 1.34 27.72
CA ILE A 25 17.22 2.15 26.57
C ILE A 25 16.11 3.13 26.22
N TRP A 26 14.88 2.64 26.05
CA TRP A 26 13.72 3.48 25.73
C TRP A 26 13.55 4.63 26.74
N THR A 27 13.63 4.33 28.04
CA THR A 27 13.49 5.34 29.10
C THR A 27 14.62 6.38 29.06
N LEU A 28 15.84 5.98 28.71
CA LEU A 28 17.01 6.87 28.69
C LEU A 28 17.15 7.68 27.40
N THR A 29 16.78 7.11 26.25
CA THR A 29 17.02 7.72 24.93
C THR A 29 15.77 8.39 24.34
N GLY A 30 14.56 8.05 24.79
CA GLY A 30 13.30 8.55 24.23
C GLY A 30 12.98 8.04 22.82
N ASP A 31 13.99 7.56 22.10
CA ASP A 31 13.87 6.73 20.91
C ASP A 31 13.46 5.33 21.37
N TYR A 32 12.36 4.81 20.83
CA TYR A 32 12.22 3.36 20.74
C TYR A 32 13.48 2.88 20.00
N GLY A 33 13.88 1.62 20.07
CA GLY A 33 14.81 1.09 19.04
C GLY A 33 14.25 1.18 17.60
N SER A 34 13.25 2.03 17.34
CA SER A 34 12.45 2.30 16.16
C SER A 34 13.20 3.01 15.05
N ARG A 35 14.47 2.65 14.84
CA ARG A 35 14.79 2.35 13.45
C ARG A 35 14.05 1.05 13.10
N SER A 36 12.73 1.17 13.04
CA SER A 36 11.83 0.24 12.39
C SER A 36 12.20 0.37 10.93
N TYR A 37 13.23 -0.37 10.53
CA TYR A 37 13.50 -0.60 9.14
C TYR A 37 12.34 -1.48 8.66
N LEU A 38 11.22 -0.83 8.34
CA LEU A 38 10.28 -1.32 7.34
C LEU A 38 11.00 -1.29 5.99
N SER A 39 12.15 -1.97 5.88
CA SER A 39 12.75 -2.25 4.58
C SER A 39 12.17 -3.58 4.15
N MET A 40 10.93 -3.54 3.67
CA MET A 40 10.41 -4.63 2.86
C MET A 40 11.10 -4.50 1.51
N SER A 41 12.20 -5.21 1.29
CA SER A 41 12.53 -5.54 -0.09
C SER A 41 11.48 -6.53 -0.55
N SER A 42 10.75 -6.21 -1.61
CA SER A 42 9.86 -7.15 -2.27
C SER A 42 10.68 -8.35 -2.78
N GLY A 43 10.32 -9.56 -2.35
CA GLY A 43 10.97 -10.79 -2.74
C GLY A 43 10.39 -11.97 -1.95
N SER A 44 10.37 -13.15 -2.55
CA SER A 44 9.98 -14.41 -1.91
C SER A 44 11.23 -15.26 -1.69
N CYS A 45 11.45 -15.70 -0.46
CA CYS A 45 12.48 -16.69 -0.14
C CYS A 45 11.89 -17.69 0.83
N LEU A 46 12.29 -18.96 0.69
CA LEU A 46 11.65 -20.07 1.39
C LEU A 46 11.54 -19.86 2.90
N GLY A 47 12.58 -19.33 3.55
CA GLY A 47 12.57 -19.02 4.99
C GLY A 47 11.59 -17.91 5.33
N TRP A 48 11.61 -16.81 4.58
CA TRP A 48 10.69 -15.70 4.71
C TRP A 48 9.23 -16.11 4.47
N ASP A 49 8.95 -16.91 3.45
CA ASP A 49 7.60 -17.35 3.12
C ASP A 49 7.03 -18.27 4.21
N ILE A 50 7.86 -19.18 4.75
CA ILE A 50 7.48 -19.97 5.94
C ILE A 50 7.25 -19.05 7.14
N TYR A 51 8.09 -18.04 7.35
CA TYR A 51 7.93 -17.09 8.44
C TYR A 51 6.63 -16.31 8.31
N ASP A 52 6.31 -15.81 7.11
CA ASP A 52 5.10 -15.04 6.84
C ASP A 52 3.84 -15.88 7.00
N GLN A 53 3.88 -17.17 6.63
CA GLN A 53 2.77 -18.09 6.88
C GLN A 53 2.62 -18.45 8.36
N VAL A 54 3.72 -18.64 9.10
CA VAL A 54 3.70 -19.15 10.48
C VAL A 54 3.54 -18.03 11.52
N SER A 55 4.15 -16.87 11.28
CA SER A 55 4.21 -15.74 12.22
C SER A 55 2.83 -15.23 12.64
N PRO A 56 1.84 -15.05 11.74
CA PRO A 56 0.48 -14.65 12.12
C PRO A 56 -0.19 -15.61 13.10
N TRP A 57 0.12 -16.91 13.03
CA TRP A 57 -0.40 -17.91 13.96
C TRP A 57 0.42 -18.00 15.26
N ALA A 58 1.73 -17.78 15.17
CA ALA A 58 2.61 -17.75 16.33
C ALA A 58 2.40 -16.49 17.18
N TYR A 59 2.02 -15.37 16.56
CA TYR A 59 1.90 -14.08 17.24
C TYR A 59 0.87 -14.07 18.37
N PRO A 60 -0.39 -14.56 18.21
CA PRO A 60 -1.34 -14.69 19.33
C PRO A 60 -0.82 -15.58 20.46
N VAL A 61 -0.04 -16.61 20.13
CA VAL A 61 0.59 -17.49 21.14
C VAL A 61 1.67 -16.73 21.89
N LYS A 62 2.61 -16.07 21.19
CA LYS A 62 3.68 -15.24 21.79
C LYS A 62 3.13 -14.06 22.59
N ALA A 63 1.97 -13.52 22.21
CA ALA A 63 1.29 -12.45 22.94
C ALA A 63 0.62 -12.91 24.24
N PHE A 64 0.51 -14.22 24.49
CA PHE A 64 -0.08 -14.72 25.72
C PHE A 64 0.79 -14.35 26.93
N PRO A 65 0.23 -13.90 28.07
CA PRO A 65 1.03 -13.40 29.21
C PRO A 65 2.11 -14.36 29.71
N LEU A 66 1.91 -15.66 29.53
CA LEU A 66 2.87 -16.71 29.88
C LEU A 66 4.21 -16.60 29.13
N PHE A 67 4.19 -16.01 27.93
CA PHE A 67 5.33 -15.82 27.05
C PHE A 67 5.87 -14.38 27.03
N SER A 68 5.26 -13.47 27.80
CA SER A 68 5.82 -12.14 28.02
C SER A 68 7.25 -12.22 28.57
N TYR A 69 8.07 -11.21 28.26
CA TYR A 69 9.48 -11.16 28.68
C TYR A 69 10.24 -12.43 28.28
N ASP A 70 10.13 -12.81 27.00
CA ASP A 70 10.81 -13.97 26.41
C ASP A 70 10.56 -15.28 27.20
N GLY A 71 9.33 -15.43 27.70
CA GLY A 71 8.91 -16.63 28.44
C GLY A 71 9.30 -16.67 29.93
N ALA A 72 9.74 -15.56 30.53
CA ALA A 72 10.10 -15.55 31.95
C ALA A 72 9.00 -16.07 32.90
N PRO A 73 7.70 -15.75 32.74
CA PRO A 73 6.65 -16.31 33.59
C PRO A 73 6.56 -17.84 33.47
N LEU A 74 6.70 -18.39 32.26
CA LEU A 74 6.74 -19.83 32.03
C LEU A 74 7.92 -20.48 32.74
N VAL A 75 9.11 -19.87 32.70
CA VAL A 75 10.30 -20.34 33.42
C VAL A 75 10.07 -20.35 34.93
N VAL A 76 9.48 -19.30 35.49
CA VAL A 76 9.16 -19.20 36.93
C VAL A 76 8.16 -20.26 37.37
N LEU A 77 7.08 -20.46 36.60
CA LEU A 77 6.08 -21.50 36.87
C LEU A 77 6.68 -22.90 36.73
N GLY A 78 7.53 -23.11 35.72
CA GLY A 78 8.33 -24.31 35.53
C GLY A 78 9.21 -24.63 36.73
N PHE A 79 9.90 -23.62 37.26
CA PHE A 79 10.72 -23.74 38.46
C PHE A 79 9.90 -24.09 39.70
N ALA A 80 8.76 -23.44 39.90
CA ALA A 80 7.85 -23.73 41.01
C ALA A 80 7.34 -25.18 40.94
N GLY A 81 6.87 -25.61 39.77
CA GLY A 81 6.43 -26.98 39.53
C GLY A 81 7.54 -28.01 39.71
N TRP A 82 8.76 -27.70 39.26
CA TRP A 82 9.95 -28.52 39.50
C TRP A 82 10.27 -28.63 41.01
N CYS A 83 10.27 -27.51 41.74
CA CYS A 83 10.52 -27.48 43.19
C CYS A 83 9.50 -28.30 43.98
N LEU A 84 8.20 -28.14 43.69
CA LEU A 84 7.13 -28.90 44.31
C LEU A 84 7.25 -30.41 44.01
N SER A 85 7.61 -30.76 42.76
CA SER A 85 7.84 -32.15 42.36
C SER A 85 9.03 -32.77 43.08
N VAL A 86 10.11 -32.02 43.28
CA VAL A 86 11.29 -32.50 44.03
C VAL A 86 10.97 -32.66 45.51
N ARG A 87 10.26 -31.69 46.12
CA ARG A 87 9.85 -31.75 47.54
C ARG A 87 8.89 -32.91 47.84
N SER A 88 8.04 -33.26 46.89
CA SER A 88 7.13 -34.41 46.99
C SER A 88 7.79 -35.76 46.66
N GLY A 89 9.11 -35.81 46.44
CA GLY A 89 9.84 -37.03 46.07
C GLY A 89 9.65 -37.47 44.62
N ARG A 90 8.86 -36.75 43.82
CA ARG A 90 8.55 -37.03 42.41
C ARG A 90 9.57 -36.40 41.46
N THR A 91 10.84 -36.77 41.60
CA THR A 91 11.94 -36.21 40.77
C THR A 91 11.78 -36.47 39.27
N GLY A 92 11.08 -37.54 38.87
CA GLY A 92 10.72 -37.82 37.48
C GLY A 92 9.83 -36.73 36.88
N LEU A 93 8.76 -36.38 37.60
CA LEU A 93 7.79 -35.37 37.18
C LEU A 93 8.43 -33.99 37.02
N GLY A 94 9.26 -33.58 37.99
CA GLY A 94 9.96 -32.29 37.91
C GLY A 94 10.84 -32.17 36.66
N ARG A 95 11.51 -33.26 36.26
CA ARG A 95 12.32 -33.27 35.03
C ARG A 95 11.47 -33.15 33.77
N SER A 96 10.31 -33.80 33.74
CA SER A 96 9.37 -33.67 32.63
C SER A 96 8.86 -32.24 32.51
N ILE A 97 8.47 -31.61 33.62
CA ILE A 97 8.01 -30.21 33.65
C ILE A 97 9.07 -29.27 33.05
N GLY A 98 10.32 -29.32 33.52
CA GLY A 98 11.35 -28.42 32.98
C GLY A 98 11.71 -28.72 31.51
N ARG A 99 11.65 -29.99 31.07
CA ARG A 99 11.81 -30.31 29.64
C ARG A 99 10.67 -29.77 28.80
N CYS A 100 9.43 -29.87 29.26
CA CYS A 100 8.28 -29.30 28.57
C CYS A 100 8.42 -27.78 28.44
N VAL A 101 8.81 -27.08 29.51
CA VAL A 101 9.09 -25.64 29.47
C VAL A 101 10.15 -25.31 28.43
N ALA A 102 11.30 -26.00 28.45
CA ALA A 102 12.36 -25.75 27.49
C ALA A 102 11.95 -26.05 26.03
N VAL A 103 11.18 -27.12 25.80
CA VAL A 103 10.69 -27.47 24.45
C VAL A 103 9.72 -26.41 23.94
N VAL A 104 8.80 -25.92 24.76
CA VAL A 104 7.84 -24.90 24.35
C VAL A 104 8.56 -23.61 23.94
N LEU A 105 9.52 -23.14 24.75
CA LEU A 105 10.31 -21.95 24.41
C LEU A 105 11.11 -22.15 23.12
N LEU A 106 11.82 -23.28 22.99
CA LEU A 106 12.57 -23.58 21.77
C LEU A 106 11.66 -23.66 20.54
N VAL A 107 10.46 -24.23 20.62
CA VAL A 107 9.54 -24.31 19.47
C VAL A 107 9.07 -22.91 19.04
N LEU A 108 8.90 -21.98 19.97
CA LEU A 108 8.46 -20.62 19.67
C LEU A 108 9.60 -19.73 19.12
N ASP A 109 10.83 -19.93 19.60
CA ASP A 109 11.95 -19.01 19.32
C ASP A 109 12.88 -19.52 18.21
N LEU A 110 12.97 -20.84 18.02
CA LEU A 110 13.86 -21.43 17.01
C LEU A 110 13.50 -21.08 15.56
N PRO A 111 12.22 -20.96 15.14
CA PRO A 111 11.88 -20.51 13.79
C PRO A 111 12.47 -19.14 13.45
N ASP A 112 12.43 -18.20 14.41
CA ASP A 112 12.96 -16.84 14.22
C ASP A 112 14.48 -16.84 13.98
N PHE A 113 15.20 -17.90 14.38
CA PHE A 113 16.62 -18.10 14.09
C PHE A 113 16.87 -18.91 12.82
N LEU A 114 16.12 -20.01 12.62
CA LEU A 114 16.34 -20.97 11.55
C LEU A 114 15.94 -20.43 10.18
N LEU A 115 14.87 -19.66 10.09
CA LEU A 115 14.35 -19.18 8.81
C LEU A 115 15.29 -18.15 8.15
N PRO A 116 15.83 -17.15 8.88
CA PRO A 116 16.87 -16.29 8.32
C PRO A 116 18.17 -17.04 7.99
N THR A 117 18.56 -18.06 8.76
CA THR A 117 19.77 -18.86 8.43
C THR A 117 19.56 -19.73 7.19
N LEU A 118 18.35 -20.26 6.99
CA LEU A 118 17.98 -20.99 5.78
C LEU A 118 18.10 -20.07 4.55
N ASP A 119 17.51 -18.88 4.63
CA ASP A 119 17.59 -17.89 3.54
C ASP A 119 19.02 -17.41 3.29
N ALA A 120 19.81 -17.26 4.35
CA ALA A 120 21.24 -16.97 4.22
C ALA A 120 22.02 -18.07 3.50
N ALA A 121 21.62 -19.33 3.66
CA ALA A 121 22.21 -20.45 2.93
C ALA A 121 21.77 -20.52 1.47
N LEU A 122 20.57 -20.00 1.13
CA LEU A 122 20.05 -19.97 -0.23
C LEU A 122 20.67 -18.87 -1.10
N GLY A 123 21.11 -17.75 -0.50
CA GLY A 123 21.95 -16.77 -1.18
C GLY A 123 21.82 -15.34 -0.63
N PRO A 124 22.70 -14.42 -1.08
CA PRO A 124 22.72 -13.05 -0.60
C PRO A 124 21.45 -12.25 -0.96
N ALA A 125 20.75 -12.61 -2.05
CA ALA A 125 19.47 -12.00 -2.39
C ALA A 125 18.41 -12.28 -1.31
N CYS A 126 18.35 -13.51 -0.80
CA CYS A 126 17.43 -13.88 0.28
C CYS A 126 17.78 -13.25 1.62
N THR A 127 19.08 -13.03 1.92
CA THR A 127 19.46 -12.31 3.14
C THR A 127 18.97 -10.86 3.18
N GLN A 128 18.84 -10.21 2.02
CA GLN A 128 18.42 -8.80 1.96
C GLN A 128 16.96 -8.60 2.37
N ILE A 129 16.12 -9.63 2.24
CA ILE A 129 14.71 -9.61 2.68
C ILE A 129 14.60 -9.42 4.19
N TRP A 130 15.55 -9.99 4.94
CA TRP A 130 15.61 -9.86 6.40
C TRP A 130 16.21 -8.52 6.87
N GLY A 131 16.56 -7.63 5.93
CA GLY A 131 17.11 -6.30 6.17
C GLY A 131 18.61 -6.20 5.89
N PRO A 132 19.20 -5.03 6.15
CA PRO A 132 20.63 -4.80 5.92
C PRO A 132 21.49 -5.71 6.82
N PRO A 133 22.74 -6.07 6.41
CA PRO A 133 23.58 -7.01 7.14
C PRO A 133 23.81 -6.68 8.62
N GLU A 134 23.88 -5.39 8.96
CA GLU A 134 24.03 -4.92 10.34
C GLU A 134 22.83 -5.32 11.18
N LEU A 135 21.62 -5.13 10.65
CA LEU A 135 20.37 -5.50 11.30
C LEU A 135 20.24 -7.02 11.41
N LEU A 136 20.54 -7.74 10.34
CA LEU A 136 20.50 -9.20 10.33
C LEU A 136 21.45 -9.80 11.37
N SER A 137 22.67 -9.26 11.49
CA SER A 137 23.64 -9.69 12.51
C SER A 137 23.14 -9.43 13.94
N GLN A 138 22.49 -8.29 14.16
CA GLN A 138 21.89 -7.94 15.45
C GLN A 138 20.70 -8.85 15.76
N GLN A 139 19.84 -9.13 14.78
CA GLN A 139 18.75 -10.09 14.93
C GLN A 139 19.29 -11.47 15.30
N PHE A 140 20.29 -11.99 14.57
CA PHE A 140 20.90 -13.28 14.90
C PHE A 140 21.46 -13.32 16.33
N ALA A 141 22.11 -12.25 16.79
CA ALA A 141 22.62 -12.17 18.15
C ALA A 141 21.49 -12.28 19.19
N TRP A 142 20.38 -11.57 18.99
CA TRP A 142 19.22 -11.64 19.88
C TRP A 142 18.52 -12.99 19.81
N ARG A 143 18.28 -13.55 18.62
CA ARG A 143 17.62 -14.86 18.47
C ARG A 143 18.45 -16.00 19.05
N LEU A 144 19.78 -15.91 18.95
CA LEU A 144 20.67 -16.86 19.62
C LEU A 144 20.61 -16.70 21.15
N TYR A 145 20.47 -15.46 21.63
CA TYR A 145 20.30 -15.16 23.05
C TYR A 145 18.99 -15.75 23.60
N ASP A 146 17.89 -15.70 22.84
CA ASP A 146 16.58 -16.27 23.23
C ASP A 146 16.64 -17.78 23.47
N CYS A 147 17.64 -18.48 22.90
CA CYS A 147 17.89 -19.89 23.17
C CYS A 147 18.57 -20.15 24.54
N VAL A 148 19.13 -19.13 25.20
CA VAL A 148 19.87 -19.29 26.46
C VAL A 148 18.97 -19.75 27.62
N PRO A 149 17.80 -19.12 27.90
CA PRO A 149 16.90 -19.58 28.96
C PRO A 149 16.49 -21.06 28.85
N PRO A 150 15.98 -21.58 27.71
CA PRO A 150 15.60 -22.99 27.63
C PRO A 150 16.79 -23.94 27.77
N ILE A 151 17.98 -23.57 27.28
CA ILE A 151 19.21 -24.34 27.49
C ILE A 151 19.56 -24.41 28.99
N LEU A 152 19.48 -23.30 29.71
CA LEU A 152 19.70 -23.25 31.16
C LEU A 152 18.67 -24.08 31.92
N VAL A 153 17.39 -24.04 31.52
CA VAL A 153 16.34 -24.91 32.08
C VAL A 153 16.68 -26.39 31.88
N LEU A 154 17.12 -26.79 30.67
CA LEU A 154 17.56 -28.16 30.39
C LEU A 154 18.76 -28.58 31.24
N PHE A 155 19.72 -27.68 31.47
CA PHE A 155 20.83 -27.92 32.39
C PHE A 155 20.36 -28.08 33.84
N ALA A 156 19.42 -27.24 34.29
CA ALA A 156 18.89 -27.28 35.65
C ALA A 156 18.16 -28.59 35.96
N VAL A 157 17.45 -29.17 34.98
CA VAL A 157 16.75 -30.45 35.15
C VAL A 157 17.59 -31.68 34.79
N ARG A 158 18.82 -31.49 34.33
CA ARG A 158 19.73 -32.60 34.05
C ARG A 158 20.09 -33.29 35.36
N ALA A 159 19.74 -34.56 35.49
CA ALA A 159 20.12 -35.34 36.66
C ALA A 159 21.65 -35.33 36.80
N PRO A 160 22.22 -35.05 38.00
CA PRO A 160 23.63 -35.25 38.25
C PRO A 160 23.91 -36.70 37.91
N ARG A 161 24.75 -36.93 36.90
CA ARG A 161 25.16 -38.26 36.47
C ARG A 161 25.89 -38.90 37.65
N ARG A 162 25.17 -39.65 38.50
CA ARG A 162 25.82 -40.69 39.30
C ARG A 162 26.40 -41.66 38.28
N ALA A 163 27.70 -41.91 38.43
CA ALA A 163 28.50 -42.67 37.50
C ALA A 163 27.83 -44.01 37.14
N TYR A 164 27.99 -44.41 35.88
CA TYR A 164 27.66 -45.70 35.28
C TYR A 164 26.18 -46.06 35.05
N THR A 165 25.71 -45.83 33.82
CA THR A 165 25.32 -46.91 32.90
C THR A 165 25.39 -46.38 31.46
N ARG A 166 26.32 -46.92 30.68
CA ARG A 166 26.46 -46.66 29.24
C ARG A 166 25.17 -47.13 28.53
N ARG A 167 24.30 -46.19 28.15
CA ARG A 167 23.45 -46.34 26.96
C ARG A 167 23.79 -45.17 26.03
N GLY A 168 24.24 -45.52 24.82
CA GLY A 168 24.98 -44.64 23.90
C GLY A 168 24.24 -43.33 23.59
N PRO A 169 24.83 -42.17 23.90
CA PRO A 169 24.23 -40.86 23.62
C PRO A 169 24.09 -40.57 22.12
N VAL A 170 24.86 -41.26 21.27
CA VAL A 170 24.91 -41.04 19.81
C VAL A 170 23.60 -41.41 19.11
N VAL A 171 22.88 -42.44 19.57
CA VAL A 171 21.69 -42.95 18.87
C VAL A 171 20.48 -42.04 19.04
N ARG A 172 20.35 -41.33 20.18
CA ARG A 172 19.19 -40.45 20.43
C ARG A 172 19.35 -39.08 19.79
N THR A 173 20.57 -38.56 19.68
CA THR A 173 20.83 -37.33 18.92
C THR A 173 20.79 -37.58 17.42
N ALA A 174 21.28 -38.73 16.93
CA ALA A 174 21.18 -39.09 15.52
C ALA A 174 19.72 -39.24 15.05
N ALA A 175 18.85 -39.84 15.86
CA ALA A 175 17.43 -39.98 15.51
C ALA A 175 16.68 -38.64 15.48
N GLY A 176 17.01 -37.70 16.36
CA GLY A 176 16.43 -36.36 16.35
C GLY A 176 16.88 -35.54 15.13
N VAL A 177 18.17 -35.61 14.79
CA VAL A 177 18.72 -34.92 13.61
C VAL A 177 18.16 -35.52 12.31
N LEU A 178 18.12 -36.85 12.18
CA LEU A 178 17.56 -37.51 10.99
C LEU A 178 16.07 -37.24 10.77
N ALA A 179 15.28 -37.12 11.84
CA ALA A 179 13.86 -36.75 11.72
C ALA A 179 13.68 -35.31 11.22
N VAL A 180 14.48 -34.37 11.72
CA VAL A 180 14.47 -32.97 11.26
C VAL A 180 14.98 -32.87 9.81
N THR A 181 16.05 -33.58 9.46
CA THR A 181 16.59 -33.62 8.09
C THR A 181 15.59 -34.23 7.10
N ALA A 182 14.85 -35.27 7.49
CA ALA A 182 13.84 -35.88 6.62
C ALA A 182 12.63 -34.93 6.38
N VAL A 183 12.16 -34.24 7.42
CA VAL A 183 11.05 -33.28 7.29
C VAL A 183 11.44 -32.05 6.47
N VAL A 184 12.71 -31.61 6.54
CA VAL A 184 13.20 -30.46 5.77
C VAL A 184 13.57 -30.80 4.32
N LEU A 185 14.10 -32.01 4.04
CA LEU A 185 14.59 -32.37 2.71
C LEU A 185 13.55 -33.05 1.80
N LEU A 186 12.47 -33.63 2.34
CA LEU A 186 11.42 -34.27 1.52
C LEU A 186 10.61 -33.28 0.66
N PRO A 187 10.26 -32.06 1.13
CA PRO A 187 9.60 -31.04 0.29
C PRO A 187 10.50 -30.52 -0.84
N ALA A 188 11.83 -30.51 -0.64
CA ALA A 188 12.78 -30.02 -1.64
C ALA A 188 12.90 -30.94 -2.88
N ALA A 189 12.48 -32.21 -2.78
CA ALA A 189 12.51 -33.17 -3.89
C ALA A 189 11.23 -33.16 -4.74
N SER A 190 10.17 -32.47 -4.30
CA SER A 190 8.89 -32.36 -5.02
C SER A 190 8.69 -31.01 -5.71
N ALA A 191 9.66 -30.10 -5.65
CA ALA A 191 9.60 -28.85 -6.40
C ALA A 191 9.62 -29.17 -7.92
N PRO A 192 8.68 -28.64 -8.71
CA PRO A 192 8.64 -28.88 -10.15
C PRO A 192 9.98 -28.46 -10.78
N PRO A 193 10.52 -29.24 -11.72
CA PRO A 193 11.83 -29.00 -12.30
C PRO A 193 11.78 -27.82 -13.28
N GLY A 194 11.78 -26.60 -12.75
CA GLY A 194 11.83 -25.40 -13.57
C GLY A 194 12.25 -24.19 -12.75
N LYS A 195 13.07 -23.32 -13.34
CA LYS A 195 13.54 -22.10 -12.71
C LYS A 195 12.41 -21.06 -12.71
N VAL A 196 12.21 -20.40 -11.58
CA VAL A 196 11.47 -19.13 -11.47
C VAL A 196 12.51 -18.03 -11.39
N SER A 197 12.60 -17.21 -12.43
CA SER A 197 13.62 -16.16 -12.48
C SER A 197 13.16 -14.93 -11.70
N THR A 198 14.10 -14.31 -11.00
CA THR A 198 13.86 -13.05 -10.27
C THR A 198 13.82 -11.84 -11.22
N GLU A 199 13.31 -10.71 -10.74
CA GLU A 199 13.26 -9.42 -11.46
C GLU A 199 14.59 -9.08 -12.16
N ARG A 200 15.69 -9.15 -11.39
CA ARG A 200 17.02 -8.82 -11.88
C ARG A 200 17.53 -9.81 -12.92
N GLU A 201 17.21 -11.09 -12.76
CA GLU A 201 17.63 -12.11 -13.72
C GLU A 201 16.92 -11.94 -15.07
N LEU A 202 15.66 -11.50 -15.05
CA LEU A 202 14.86 -11.18 -16.23
C LEU A 202 15.17 -9.80 -16.83
N ASP A 203 15.88 -8.93 -16.11
CA ASP A 203 16.17 -7.55 -16.51
C ASP A 203 14.89 -6.72 -16.75
N CYS A 204 13.92 -6.82 -15.84
CA CYS A 204 12.63 -6.14 -16.00
C CYS A 204 12.75 -4.61 -16.04
N ALA A 205 13.81 -4.06 -15.44
CA ALA A 205 14.09 -2.63 -15.47
C ALA A 205 14.83 -2.17 -16.76
N GLY A 206 15.28 -3.10 -17.61
CA GLY A 206 15.91 -2.81 -18.90
C GLY A 206 17.31 -2.21 -18.82
N PHE A 207 18.10 -2.57 -17.80
CA PHE A 207 19.48 -2.11 -17.63
C PHE A 207 20.50 -2.95 -18.42
N GLY A 208 20.10 -4.08 -18.99
CA GLY A 208 20.96 -4.98 -19.74
C GLY A 208 21.77 -5.93 -18.87
N ASP A 209 21.47 -6.07 -17.58
CA ASP A 209 22.20 -6.94 -16.64
C ASP A 209 21.54 -8.31 -16.40
N GLY A 210 20.52 -8.64 -17.19
CA GLY A 210 19.80 -9.91 -17.15
C GLY A 210 20.70 -11.12 -17.41
N THR A 211 20.51 -12.17 -16.61
CA THR A 211 21.34 -13.38 -16.66
C THR A 211 20.63 -14.57 -17.31
N VAL A 212 19.31 -14.51 -17.50
CA VAL A 212 18.53 -15.59 -18.11
C VAL A 212 18.89 -15.74 -19.57
N LYS A 213 19.30 -16.96 -19.95
CA LYS A 213 19.62 -17.36 -21.32
C LYS A 213 18.50 -18.24 -21.88
N GLY A 214 18.27 -18.16 -23.19
CA GLY A 214 17.32 -19.01 -23.90
C GLY A 214 15.88 -18.50 -23.94
N LEU A 215 15.60 -17.35 -23.33
CA LEU A 215 14.35 -16.61 -23.49
C LEU A 215 14.55 -15.44 -24.45
N SER A 216 13.54 -15.16 -25.28
CA SER A 216 13.53 -13.94 -26.09
C SER A 216 13.22 -12.72 -25.23
N GLU A 217 13.52 -11.52 -25.72
CA GLU A 217 13.19 -10.26 -25.02
C GLU A 217 11.67 -10.04 -24.86
N THR A 218 10.84 -10.63 -25.72
CA THR A 218 9.38 -10.64 -25.55
C THR A 218 8.94 -11.61 -24.46
N ASP A 219 9.59 -12.78 -24.35
CA ASP A 219 9.28 -13.74 -23.27
C ASP A 219 9.68 -13.17 -21.90
N LYS A 220 10.83 -12.50 -21.81
CA LYS A 220 11.27 -11.85 -20.57
C LYS A 220 10.29 -10.76 -20.11
N ARG A 221 9.87 -9.86 -21.02
CA ARG A 221 8.89 -8.80 -20.71
C ARG A 221 7.55 -9.39 -20.29
N PHE A 222 7.09 -10.42 -20.99
CA PHE A 222 5.89 -11.15 -20.59
C PHE A 222 6.01 -11.73 -19.17
N LEU A 223 7.14 -12.36 -18.84
CA LEU A 223 7.39 -12.86 -17.48
C LEU A 223 7.42 -11.73 -16.46
N CYS A 224 8.09 -10.60 -16.75
CA CYS A 224 8.09 -9.44 -15.86
C CYS A 224 6.67 -8.95 -15.53
N ALA A 225 5.81 -8.84 -16.55
CA ALA A 225 4.41 -8.48 -16.37
C ALA A 225 3.61 -9.53 -15.58
N VAL A 226 3.82 -10.83 -15.87
CA VAL A 226 3.15 -11.92 -15.14
C VAL A 226 3.57 -11.96 -13.66
N ARG A 227 4.82 -11.66 -13.35
CA ARG A 227 5.35 -11.63 -11.97
C ARG A 227 5.11 -10.30 -11.24
N GLY A 228 4.58 -9.28 -11.93
CA GLY A 228 4.37 -7.94 -11.35
C GLY A 228 5.65 -7.14 -11.13
N TYR A 229 6.74 -7.48 -11.84
CA TYR A 229 8.03 -6.78 -11.70
C TYR A 229 8.10 -5.47 -12.50
N ASP A 230 7.26 -5.28 -13.51
CA ASP A 230 7.26 -4.11 -14.39
C ASP A 230 6.54 -2.90 -13.79
N ARG A 231 5.72 -3.08 -12.74
CA ARG A 231 4.88 -2.04 -12.16
C ARG A 231 5.05 -1.95 -10.65
N PRO A 232 5.37 -0.75 -10.12
CA PRO A 232 5.29 -0.51 -8.69
C PRO A 232 3.89 -0.87 -8.18
N TYR A 233 3.81 -1.68 -7.13
CA TYR A 233 2.58 -2.10 -6.45
C TYR A 233 1.71 -3.16 -7.14
N ASP A 234 2.16 -3.75 -8.24
CA ASP A 234 1.45 -4.89 -8.84
C ASP A 234 1.89 -6.20 -8.16
N SER A 235 0.93 -7.06 -7.80
CA SER A 235 1.20 -8.35 -7.15
C SER A 235 1.49 -9.48 -8.15
N GLY A 236 1.51 -9.17 -9.45
CA GLY A 236 1.57 -10.17 -10.50
C GLY A 236 0.24 -10.92 -10.65
N VAL A 237 0.20 -11.87 -11.59
CA VAL A 237 -0.99 -12.69 -11.86
C VAL A 237 -1.09 -13.80 -10.83
N GLU A 238 -2.17 -13.78 -10.04
CA GLU A 238 -2.44 -14.76 -8.99
C GLU A 238 -2.33 -16.21 -9.50
N GLY A 239 -1.60 -17.05 -8.75
CA GLY A 239 -1.41 -18.47 -9.05
C GLY A 239 -0.31 -18.79 -10.07
N TRP A 240 0.45 -17.79 -10.53
CA TRP A 240 1.56 -17.99 -11.47
C TRP A 240 2.94 -17.76 -10.87
N ASP A 241 3.03 -17.32 -9.62
CA ASP A 241 4.24 -16.96 -8.87
C ASP A 241 5.20 -18.14 -8.61
N GLU A 242 4.68 -19.35 -8.46
CA GLU A 242 5.51 -20.57 -8.27
C GLU A 242 5.70 -21.39 -9.57
N VAL A 243 4.99 -21.05 -10.65
CA VAL A 243 5.06 -21.79 -11.92
C VAL A 243 6.39 -21.50 -12.62
N SER A 244 7.01 -22.50 -13.25
CA SER A 244 8.29 -22.30 -13.92
C SER A 244 8.20 -21.33 -15.10
N ASP A 245 9.28 -20.58 -15.37
CA ASP A 245 9.29 -19.60 -16.47
C ASP A 245 8.98 -20.23 -17.83
N GLN A 246 9.46 -21.45 -18.05
CA GLN A 246 9.20 -22.20 -19.30
C GLN A 246 7.72 -22.54 -19.45
N ASP A 247 7.07 -22.97 -18.38
CA ASP A 247 5.65 -23.30 -18.38
C ASP A 247 4.80 -22.04 -18.56
N VAL A 248 5.12 -20.94 -17.85
CA VAL A 248 4.42 -19.65 -18.01
C VAL A 248 4.50 -19.17 -19.46
N VAL A 249 5.70 -19.15 -20.04
CA VAL A 249 5.92 -18.71 -21.43
C VAL A 249 5.19 -19.63 -22.41
N ALA A 250 5.23 -20.96 -22.21
CA ALA A 250 4.53 -21.91 -23.06
C ALA A 250 3.00 -21.71 -23.03
N GLN A 251 2.42 -21.50 -21.85
CA GLN A 251 0.99 -21.22 -21.68
C GLN A 251 0.61 -19.87 -22.29
N GLY A 252 1.46 -18.85 -22.13
CA GLY A 252 1.32 -17.54 -22.77
C GLY A 252 1.28 -17.65 -24.30
N HIS A 253 2.20 -18.40 -24.91
CA HIS A 253 2.22 -18.63 -26.36
C HIS A 253 0.96 -19.36 -26.85
N GLN A 254 0.47 -20.35 -26.10
CA GLN A 254 -0.79 -21.04 -26.43
C GLN A 254 -1.99 -20.08 -26.39
N LEU A 255 -2.06 -19.21 -25.37
CA LEU A 255 -3.10 -18.21 -25.26
C LEU A 255 -2.99 -17.14 -26.36
N CYS A 256 -1.78 -16.69 -26.69
CA CYS A 256 -1.54 -15.75 -27.80
C CYS A 256 -2.00 -16.34 -29.13
N ALA A 257 -1.70 -17.61 -29.41
CA ALA A 257 -2.18 -18.28 -30.62
C ALA A 257 -3.71 -18.33 -30.67
N LEU A 258 -4.36 -18.55 -29.52
CA LEU A 258 -5.82 -18.52 -29.41
C LEU A 258 -6.37 -17.10 -29.65
N ALA A 259 -5.87 -16.08 -28.95
CA ALA A 259 -6.29 -14.69 -29.12
C ALA A 259 -6.06 -14.18 -30.55
N THR A 260 -4.96 -14.58 -31.19
CA THR A 260 -4.66 -14.21 -32.59
C THR A 260 -5.71 -14.75 -33.57
N ARG A 261 -6.29 -15.94 -33.33
CA ARG A 261 -7.41 -16.47 -34.13
C ARG A 261 -8.68 -15.61 -34.01
N HIS A 262 -8.78 -14.84 -32.95
CA HIS A 262 -9.86 -13.88 -32.68
C HIS A 262 -9.42 -12.42 -32.91
N GLY A 263 -8.40 -12.21 -33.75
CA GLY A 263 -7.96 -10.85 -34.11
C GLY A 263 -7.21 -10.09 -33.00
N GLY A 264 -6.79 -10.78 -31.94
CA GLY A 264 -6.16 -10.17 -30.76
C GLY A 264 -7.14 -9.84 -29.64
N ASP A 265 -8.44 -10.12 -29.80
CA ASP A 265 -9.46 -9.91 -28.79
C ASP A 265 -9.31 -10.90 -27.61
N THR A 266 -8.89 -10.39 -26.45
CA THR A 266 -8.79 -11.16 -25.20
C THR A 266 -10.14 -11.33 -24.49
N GLY A 267 -11.15 -10.54 -24.87
CA GLY A 267 -12.53 -10.65 -24.43
C GLY A 267 -13.33 -11.74 -25.15
N ALA A 268 -12.80 -12.30 -26.24
CA ALA A 268 -13.42 -13.40 -26.96
C ALA A 268 -13.67 -14.58 -26.00
N ARG A 269 -14.90 -15.12 -26.02
CA ARG A 269 -15.33 -16.20 -25.12
C ARG A 269 -14.34 -17.38 -25.03
N ALA A 270 -13.78 -17.79 -26.18
CA ALA A 270 -12.81 -18.88 -26.22
C ALA A 270 -11.51 -18.56 -25.46
N VAL A 271 -11.08 -17.29 -25.45
CA VAL A 271 -9.89 -16.83 -24.71
C VAL A 271 -10.19 -16.74 -23.21
N GLN A 272 -11.37 -16.21 -22.84
CA GLN A 272 -11.78 -16.08 -21.44
C GLN A 272 -12.05 -17.43 -20.74
N GLU A 273 -12.53 -18.43 -21.48
CA GLU A 273 -12.78 -19.78 -20.94
C GLU A 273 -11.53 -20.69 -20.98
N ALA A 274 -10.39 -20.20 -21.48
CA ALA A 274 -9.16 -20.97 -21.53
C ALA A 274 -8.59 -21.21 -20.11
N PRO A 275 -7.97 -22.38 -19.83
CA PRO A 275 -7.36 -22.65 -18.52
C PRO A 275 -6.37 -21.59 -18.03
N GLN A 276 -5.71 -20.93 -18.97
CA GLN A 276 -4.70 -19.89 -18.72
C GLN A 276 -5.23 -18.47 -18.93
N ALA A 277 -6.55 -18.26 -18.94
CA ALA A 277 -7.18 -16.96 -19.21
C ALA A 277 -6.70 -15.83 -18.29
N SER A 278 -6.26 -16.13 -17.07
CA SER A 278 -5.68 -15.15 -16.15
C SER A 278 -4.43 -14.46 -16.70
N LEU A 279 -3.69 -15.07 -17.64
CA LEU A 279 -2.53 -14.47 -18.30
C LEU A 279 -2.90 -13.40 -19.34
N ALA A 280 -4.18 -13.25 -19.69
CA ALA A 280 -4.62 -12.36 -20.77
C ALA A 280 -4.19 -10.90 -20.57
N GLY A 281 -4.11 -10.43 -19.31
CA GLY A 281 -3.70 -9.06 -18.99
C GLY A 281 -2.23 -8.73 -19.35
N ALA A 282 -1.34 -9.72 -19.28
CA ALA A 282 0.08 -9.59 -19.62
C ALA A 282 0.38 -9.92 -21.10
N LEU A 283 -0.62 -10.43 -21.84
CA LEU A 283 -0.41 -11.02 -23.16
C LEU A 283 0.01 -10.01 -24.23
N ALA A 284 -0.22 -8.71 -24.02
CA ALA A 284 0.20 -7.65 -24.95
C ALA A 284 1.72 -7.62 -25.17
N ASP A 285 2.53 -7.94 -24.15
CA ASP A 285 3.99 -7.97 -24.27
C ASP A 285 4.51 -9.16 -25.08
N LEU A 286 3.76 -10.26 -25.08
CA LEU A 286 4.08 -11.48 -25.81
C LEU A 286 3.49 -11.50 -27.23
N CYS A 287 2.31 -10.90 -27.41
CA CYS A 287 1.43 -11.15 -28.55
C CYS A 287 1.13 -9.87 -29.35
N PRO A 288 1.80 -9.64 -30.50
CA PRO A 288 1.61 -8.43 -31.30
C PRO A 288 0.18 -8.19 -31.79
N ALA A 289 -0.62 -9.25 -31.97
CA ALA A 289 -2.03 -9.12 -32.33
C ALA A 289 -2.84 -8.49 -31.19
N VAL A 290 -2.61 -8.93 -29.95
CA VAL A 290 -3.27 -8.40 -28.74
C VAL A 290 -2.84 -6.96 -28.49
N ALA A 291 -1.53 -6.66 -28.62
CA ALA A 291 -1.04 -5.29 -28.48
C ALA A 291 -1.72 -4.31 -29.46
N ARG A 292 -1.89 -4.71 -30.72
CA ARG A 292 -2.60 -3.90 -31.72
C ARG A 292 -4.09 -3.75 -31.43
N ALA A 293 -4.75 -4.83 -31.01
CA ALA A 293 -6.15 -4.78 -30.62
C ALA A 293 -6.36 -3.79 -29.46
N ARG A 294 -5.56 -3.91 -28.40
CA ARG A 294 -5.58 -3.01 -27.24
C ARG A 294 -5.33 -1.55 -27.63
N GLN A 295 -4.29 -1.29 -28.44
CA GLN A 295 -4.03 0.06 -28.94
C GLN A 295 -5.22 0.61 -29.72
N SER A 296 -5.86 -0.18 -30.58
CA SER A 296 -7.04 0.29 -31.33
C SER A 296 -8.24 0.61 -30.44
N GLU A 297 -8.39 -0.10 -29.32
CA GLU A 297 -9.45 0.17 -28.35
C GLU A 297 -9.15 1.43 -27.54
N GLU A 298 -7.90 1.61 -27.12
CA GLU A 298 -7.42 2.82 -26.47
C GLU A 298 -7.57 4.04 -27.39
N ASP A 299 -7.21 3.93 -28.67
CA ASP A 299 -7.40 4.98 -29.68
C ASP A 299 -8.88 5.30 -29.90
N ARG A 300 -9.75 4.28 -29.94
CA ARG A 300 -11.21 4.47 -30.04
C ARG A 300 -11.75 5.18 -28.81
N TRP A 301 -11.37 4.73 -27.62
CA TRP A 301 -11.77 5.34 -26.35
C TRP A 301 -11.30 6.79 -26.26
N GLN A 302 -10.05 7.06 -26.67
CA GLN A 302 -9.52 8.42 -26.73
C GLN A 302 -10.31 9.29 -27.72
N ALA A 303 -10.60 8.78 -28.92
CA ALA A 303 -11.39 9.52 -29.90
C ALA A 303 -12.84 9.80 -29.42
N GLU A 304 -13.47 8.84 -28.73
CA GLU A 304 -14.79 9.01 -28.11
C GLU A 304 -14.74 10.05 -26.98
N SER A 305 -13.71 10.00 -26.13
CA SER A 305 -13.48 10.98 -25.07
C SER A 305 -13.24 12.39 -25.62
N ASP A 306 -12.38 12.53 -26.65
CA ASP A 306 -12.11 13.80 -27.31
C ASP A 306 -13.38 14.37 -27.97
N ALA A 307 -14.18 13.50 -28.61
CA ALA A 307 -15.46 13.88 -29.19
C ALA A 307 -16.48 14.31 -28.13
N TYR A 308 -16.46 13.67 -26.96
CA TYR A 308 -17.27 14.04 -25.79
C TYR A 308 -16.87 15.43 -25.28
N VAL A 309 -15.58 15.68 -25.00
CA VAL A 309 -15.07 16.98 -24.55
C VAL A 309 -15.39 18.08 -25.56
N ALA A 310 -15.17 17.84 -26.86
CA ALA A 310 -15.48 18.81 -27.90
C ALA A 310 -17.00 19.09 -28.05
N ARG A 311 -17.86 18.16 -27.64
CA ARG A 311 -19.32 18.36 -27.62
C ARG A 311 -19.70 19.27 -26.45
N GLU A 312 -19.18 19.03 -25.25
CA GLU A 312 -19.37 19.86 -24.06
C GLU A 312 -18.84 21.29 -24.27
N GLU A 313 -17.65 21.44 -24.85
CA GLU A 313 -17.09 22.75 -25.19
C GLU A 313 -17.96 23.52 -26.19
N ARG A 314 -18.50 22.84 -27.21
CA ARG A 314 -19.43 23.46 -28.18
C ARG A 314 -20.74 23.87 -27.51
N ALA A 315 -21.27 23.06 -26.60
CA ALA A 315 -22.46 23.41 -25.83
C ALA A 315 -22.23 24.67 -24.99
N CYS A 316 -21.10 24.74 -24.27
CA CYS A 316 -20.74 25.94 -23.51
C CYS A 316 -20.45 27.16 -24.39
N ALA A 317 -19.87 26.97 -25.58
CA ALA A 317 -19.60 28.04 -26.53
C ALA A 317 -20.90 28.60 -27.15
N ALA A 318 -21.94 27.78 -27.29
CA ALA A 318 -23.24 28.17 -27.83
C ALA A 318 -24.04 29.08 -26.88
N HIS A 319 -23.73 29.05 -25.57
CA HIS A 319 -24.37 29.95 -24.62
C HIS A 319 -24.14 31.43 -24.93
N PRO A 320 -25.19 32.28 -24.81
CA PRO A 320 -25.05 33.71 -25.00
C PRO A 320 -23.95 34.29 -24.12
N ARG A 321 -23.02 35.03 -24.73
CA ARG A 321 -21.97 35.72 -23.97
C ARG A 321 -22.59 36.75 -23.04
N HIS A 322 -22.17 36.73 -21.77
CA HIS A 322 -22.52 37.78 -20.83
C HIS A 322 -22.09 39.15 -21.35
N ARG A 323 -22.98 40.15 -21.24
CA ARG A 323 -22.75 41.53 -21.67
C ARG A 323 -22.63 42.41 -20.43
N PRO A 324 -21.43 42.54 -19.85
CA PRO A 324 -21.28 43.19 -18.56
C PRO A 324 -21.59 44.68 -18.64
N LYS A 325 -22.29 45.21 -17.64
CA LYS A 325 -22.69 46.64 -17.56
C LYS A 325 -21.51 47.60 -17.45
N ILE A 326 -20.35 47.11 -17.02
CA ILE A 326 -19.08 47.83 -17.02
C ILE A 326 -18.01 46.91 -17.60
N ARG A 327 -16.96 47.47 -18.21
CA ARG A 327 -15.89 46.67 -18.82
C ARG A 327 -15.07 45.93 -17.74
N PRO A 328 -14.98 44.59 -17.76
CA PRO A 328 -14.06 43.86 -16.89
C PRO A 328 -12.61 44.10 -17.33
N VAL A 329 -11.69 44.05 -16.37
CA VAL A 329 -10.25 44.12 -16.66
C VAL A 329 -9.78 42.80 -17.26
N ARG A 330 -10.34 41.68 -16.80
CA ARG A 330 -10.09 40.34 -17.34
C ARG A 330 -11.42 39.60 -17.46
N GLN A 331 -11.61 38.91 -18.57
CA GLN A 331 -12.72 37.98 -18.76
C GLN A 331 -12.12 36.67 -19.29
N ARG A 332 -12.48 35.56 -18.66
CA ARG A 332 -12.06 34.22 -19.05
C ARG A 332 -13.29 33.30 -19.10
N ARG A 333 -13.25 32.31 -19.97
CA ARG A 333 -14.28 31.28 -20.08
C ARG A 333 -13.60 29.92 -20.15
N ALA A 334 -14.19 28.93 -19.50
CA ALA A 334 -13.79 27.54 -19.61
C ALA A 334 -15.00 26.65 -19.39
N THR A 335 -14.95 25.47 -19.98
CA THR A 335 -15.78 24.33 -19.59
C THR A 335 -15.02 23.60 -18.49
N LEU A 336 -15.60 23.53 -17.29
CA LEU A 336 -14.99 22.84 -16.15
C LEU A 336 -15.76 21.55 -15.89
N TRP A 337 -15.08 20.41 -15.95
CA TRP A 337 -15.61 19.13 -15.47
C TRP A 337 -15.74 19.18 -13.95
N THR A 338 -16.76 18.55 -13.39
CA THR A 338 -16.97 18.47 -11.94
C THR A 338 -17.41 17.05 -11.58
N GLU A 339 -16.60 16.33 -10.79
CA GLU A 339 -16.93 14.97 -10.31
C GLU A 339 -17.57 14.99 -8.92
N PHE A 340 -17.16 15.94 -8.10
CA PHE A 340 -17.66 16.16 -6.73
C PHE A 340 -18.38 17.49 -6.58
N TRP A 341 -18.92 18.00 -7.69
CA TRP A 341 -19.78 19.18 -7.72
C TRP A 341 -19.14 20.51 -7.34
N THR A 342 -17.87 20.50 -6.96
CA THR A 342 -17.13 21.68 -6.53
C THR A 342 -16.22 22.17 -7.64
N ILE A 343 -16.37 23.44 -7.99
CA ILE A 343 -15.32 24.22 -8.63
C ILE A 343 -14.55 24.87 -7.49
N GLU A 344 -13.28 24.50 -7.38
CA GLU A 344 -12.44 24.93 -6.30
C GLU A 344 -11.53 26.06 -6.77
N GLY A 345 -11.22 26.95 -5.84
CA GLY A 345 -10.25 28.00 -6.05
C GLY A 345 -9.25 28.05 -4.92
N TRP A 346 -7.98 28.09 -5.29
CA TRP A 346 -6.88 28.06 -4.35
C TRP A 346 -5.81 29.07 -4.77
N GLU A 347 -5.06 29.52 -3.78
CA GLU A 347 -3.77 30.19 -3.93
C GLU A 347 -2.66 29.25 -3.49
N ASP A 348 -1.51 29.32 -4.14
CA ASP A 348 -0.38 28.42 -3.86
C ASP A 348 -0.02 28.45 -2.36
N GLY A 349 0.01 27.27 -1.74
CA GLY A 349 0.28 27.11 -0.30
C GLY A 349 -0.94 27.26 0.62
N TYR A 350 -2.14 27.34 0.06
CA TYR A 350 -3.43 27.37 0.77
C TYR A 350 -4.37 26.24 0.32
N GLU A 351 -3.83 25.19 -0.29
CA GLU A 351 -4.57 23.97 -0.62
C GLU A 351 -5.04 23.28 0.67
N GLY A 352 -6.28 22.76 0.69
CA GLY A 352 -6.80 22.11 1.89
C GLY A 352 -8.29 21.84 1.85
N ASN A 353 -8.92 21.80 3.04
CA ASN A 353 -10.35 21.51 3.15
C ASN A 353 -11.19 22.62 2.50
N PRO A 354 -12.23 22.27 1.72
CA PRO A 354 -13.11 23.26 1.12
C PRO A 354 -13.83 24.07 2.21
N PRO A 355 -13.99 25.40 2.02
CA PRO A 355 -14.72 26.24 2.97
C PRO A 355 -16.21 25.91 2.99
N ASP A 356 -16.85 26.16 4.14
CA ASP A 356 -18.30 26.02 4.29
C ASP A 356 -19.04 26.89 3.26
N LEU A 357 -20.01 26.27 2.57
CA LEU A 357 -20.78 26.94 1.54
C LEU A 357 -21.84 27.84 2.14
N VAL A 358 -22.01 29.02 1.55
CA VAL A 358 -23.14 29.90 1.84
C VAL A 358 -24.24 29.66 0.82
N LYS A 359 -25.44 29.36 1.32
CA LYS A 359 -26.62 29.04 0.49
C LYS A 359 -26.32 27.94 -0.53
N ASP A 360 -25.50 26.98 -0.14
CA ASP A 360 -25.22 25.82 -0.98
C ASP A 360 -24.67 26.21 -2.38
N LEU A 361 -24.01 27.37 -2.50
CA LEU A 361 -23.50 27.88 -3.76
C LEU A 361 -22.03 28.28 -3.70
N VAL A 362 -21.63 29.12 -2.75
CA VAL A 362 -20.24 29.57 -2.68
C VAL A 362 -19.77 29.75 -1.25
N GLY A 363 -18.59 29.22 -0.96
CA GLY A 363 -17.87 29.34 0.30
C GLY A 363 -16.50 29.97 0.08
N SER A 364 -15.97 30.64 1.11
CA SER A 364 -14.65 31.27 1.04
C SER A 364 -13.90 31.17 2.36
N GLY A 365 -12.64 30.75 2.27
CA GLY A 365 -11.63 30.82 3.34
C GLY A 365 -10.48 31.76 2.94
N ARG A 366 -9.44 31.81 3.76
CA ARG A 366 -8.21 32.54 3.42
C ARG A 366 -7.44 31.76 2.35
N GLY A 367 -7.29 32.34 1.16
CA GLY A 367 -6.63 31.69 0.02
C GLY A 367 -7.42 30.54 -0.62
N ALA A 368 -8.67 30.34 -0.20
CA ALA A 368 -9.52 29.20 -0.59
C ALA A 368 -10.94 29.66 -0.97
N LEU A 369 -11.50 29.07 -2.01
CA LEU A 369 -12.85 29.31 -2.51
C LEU A 369 -13.45 27.98 -2.95
N ALA A 370 -14.72 27.75 -2.65
CA ALA A 370 -15.46 26.63 -3.22
C ALA A 370 -16.75 27.15 -3.83
N ILE A 371 -17.09 26.66 -5.02
CA ILE A 371 -18.33 26.94 -5.72
C ILE A 371 -19.01 25.61 -6.00
N TRP A 372 -20.23 25.43 -5.51
CA TRP A 372 -21.02 24.23 -5.76
C TRP A 372 -21.88 24.45 -7.00
N ALA A 373 -21.68 23.67 -8.06
CA ALA A 373 -22.35 23.88 -9.35
C ALA A 373 -23.72 23.16 -9.44
N ALA A 374 -23.77 21.84 -9.18
CA ALA A 374 -24.97 20.97 -9.22
C ALA A 374 -24.74 19.69 -8.38
N ASP A 375 -25.47 18.57 -8.53
CA ASP A 375 -25.22 17.31 -7.77
C ASP A 375 -25.01 16.07 -8.67
N GLU A 376 -24.67 16.21 -9.96
CA GLU A 376 -24.47 15.07 -10.91
C GLU A 376 -23.39 15.23 -11.99
N ALA A 377 -22.50 14.22 -12.15
CA ALA A 377 -21.23 14.28 -12.91
C ALA A 377 -21.39 15.00 -14.26
N GLY A 378 -20.58 16.04 -14.52
CA GLY A 378 -20.81 16.88 -15.69
C GLY A 378 -19.98 18.14 -15.78
N SER A 379 -20.21 18.86 -16.88
CA SER A 379 -19.51 20.07 -17.25
C SER A 379 -20.30 21.34 -16.89
N ALA A 380 -19.65 22.28 -16.22
CA ALA A 380 -20.18 23.62 -15.97
C ALA A 380 -19.56 24.64 -16.94
N CYS A 381 -20.41 25.49 -17.52
CA CYS A 381 -19.97 26.58 -18.39
C CYS A 381 -19.63 27.81 -17.54
N VAL A 382 -18.33 28.01 -17.29
CA VAL A 382 -17.85 29.03 -16.36
C VAL A 382 -17.37 30.26 -17.11
N THR A 383 -17.89 31.43 -16.74
CA THR A 383 -17.36 32.74 -17.13
C THR A 383 -16.86 33.46 -15.90
N VAL A 384 -15.59 33.86 -15.89
CA VAL A 384 -14.99 34.63 -14.81
C VAL A 384 -14.67 36.04 -15.28
N GLU A 385 -15.10 37.03 -14.51
CA GLU A 385 -14.89 38.44 -14.78
C GLU A 385 -14.22 39.13 -13.58
N SER A 386 -13.08 39.75 -13.82
CA SER A 386 -12.35 40.50 -12.79
C SER A 386 -12.47 42.00 -13.01
N TYR A 387 -12.80 42.74 -11.95
CA TYR A 387 -13.03 44.18 -11.99
C TYR A 387 -12.15 44.94 -10.99
N THR A 388 -11.83 46.20 -11.30
CA THR A 388 -11.15 47.11 -10.37
C THR A 388 -12.09 47.82 -9.40
N ARG A 389 -13.40 47.69 -9.60
CA ARG A 389 -14.45 48.25 -8.74
C ARG A 389 -15.66 47.34 -8.75
N ARG A 390 -16.56 47.51 -7.78
CA ARG A 390 -17.80 46.72 -7.69
C ARG A 390 -18.65 46.85 -8.98
N PRO A 391 -18.93 45.74 -9.69
CA PRO A 391 -19.85 45.78 -10.82
C PRO A 391 -21.30 45.95 -10.33
N PRO A 392 -22.18 46.56 -11.14
CA PRO A 392 -23.60 46.64 -10.83
C PRO A 392 -24.21 45.25 -10.57
N LEU A 393 -25.26 45.17 -9.76
CA LEU A 393 -25.95 43.91 -9.47
C LEU A 393 -26.80 43.46 -10.67
N GLU A 394 -26.75 42.16 -10.96
CA GLU A 394 -27.44 41.53 -12.09
C GLU A 394 -28.14 40.24 -11.61
N VAL A 395 -29.37 40.35 -11.10
CA VAL A 395 -30.16 39.18 -10.63
C VAL A 395 -31.07 38.60 -11.70
N ARG A 396 -31.48 39.41 -12.68
CA ARG A 396 -32.47 38.99 -13.68
C ARG A 396 -31.89 37.90 -14.59
N GLY A 397 -32.55 36.75 -14.65
CA GLY A 397 -32.17 35.64 -15.52
C GLY A 397 -31.16 34.66 -14.91
N TRP A 398 -30.86 34.81 -13.62
CA TRP A 398 -30.09 33.88 -12.82
C TRP A 398 -31.00 33.21 -11.79
N ASP A 399 -30.78 31.93 -11.51
CA ASP A 399 -31.56 31.18 -10.52
C ASP A 399 -31.09 31.53 -9.10
N GLU A 400 -29.78 31.68 -8.92
CA GLU A 400 -29.16 31.97 -7.64
C GLU A 400 -28.02 32.98 -7.81
N VAL A 401 -27.91 33.94 -6.89
CA VAL A 401 -26.80 34.90 -6.85
C VAL A 401 -26.33 35.07 -5.41
N VAL A 402 -25.08 34.71 -5.14
CA VAL A 402 -24.46 34.80 -3.81
C VAL A 402 -23.12 35.51 -3.90
N GLU A 403 -22.86 36.40 -2.94
CA GLU A 403 -21.62 37.19 -2.85
C GLU A 403 -20.95 36.98 -1.49
N VAL A 404 -19.71 36.49 -1.51
CA VAL A 404 -18.88 36.22 -0.32
C VAL A 404 -17.67 37.15 -0.27
N GLY A 405 -17.08 37.30 0.92
CA GLY A 405 -15.82 38.00 1.10
C GLY A 405 -14.66 37.03 0.99
N TYR A 406 -13.71 37.30 0.09
CA TYR A 406 -12.55 36.45 -0.15
C TYR A 406 -11.26 37.16 0.27
N GLU A 407 -10.43 36.50 1.07
CA GLU A 407 -9.12 37.01 1.45
C GLU A 407 -8.07 36.33 0.58
N SER A 408 -7.31 37.12 -0.17
CA SER A 408 -6.29 36.69 -1.12
C SER A 408 -4.88 36.98 -0.56
N PRO A 409 -4.18 36.00 0.02
CA PRO A 409 -2.89 36.24 0.65
C PRO A 409 -1.75 36.52 -0.34
N THR A 410 -1.78 35.87 -1.51
CA THR A 410 -0.73 35.97 -2.54
C THR A 410 -1.20 36.79 -3.75
N GLY A 411 -2.51 36.97 -3.92
CA GLY A 411 -3.04 37.65 -5.09
C GLY A 411 -3.04 36.78 -6.33
N SER A 412 -2.96 35.45 -6.18
CA SER A 412 -2.85 34.51 -7.31
C SER A 412 -4.06 33.61 -7.53
N LEU A 413 -5.25 33.92 -6.98
CA LEU A 413 -6.45 33.08 -7.06
C LEU A 413 -6.66 32.46 -8.45
N GLN A 414 -6.79 31.14 -8.46
CA GLN A 414 -7.07 30.29 -9.62
C GLN A 414 -8.40 29.55 -9.37
N LEU A 415 -9.11 29.13 -10.42
CA LEU A 415 -10.30 28.27 -10.32
C LEU A 415 -10.14 27.04 -11.22
N GLY A 416 -10.56 25.86 -10.76
CA GLY A 416 -10.53 24.59 -11.52
C GLY A 416 -11.58 23.58 -11.01
N GLY A 417 -11.82 22.53 -11.79
CA GLY A 417 -12.83 21.49 -11.52
C GLY A 417 -12.25 20.11 -11.19
N GLY A 418 -11.03 20.07 -10.62
CA GLY A 418 -10.26 18.84 -10.45
C GLY A 418 -9.37 18.60 -11.66
N GLU A 419 -9.92 18.01 -12.72
CA GLU A 419 -9.21 17.79 -13.98
C GLU A 419 -9.54 18.86 -15.03
N GLY A 420 -8.58 19.16 -15.91
CA GLY A 420 -8.76 20.08 -17.04
C GLY A 420 -8.25 21.52 -16.83
N PRO A 421 -8.84 22.52 -17.53
CA PRO A 421 -8.28 23.87 -17.58
C PRO A 421 -8.49 24.64 -16.27
N THR A 422 -7.42 25.31 -15.82
CA THR A 422 -7.48 26.23 -14.66
C THR A 422 -7.59 27.69 -15.11
N LEU A 423 -8.52 28.45 -14.52
CA LEU A 423 -8.71 29.88 -14.75
C LEU A 423 -7.87 30.71 -13.77
N LYS A 424 -6.74 31.26 -14.23
CA LYS A 424 -5.76 31.96 -13.39
C LYS A 424 -5.88 33.48 -13.43
N GLY A 425 -5.29 34.14 -12.42
CA GLY A 425 -5.08 35.58 -12.39
C GLY A 425 -6.37 36.37 -12.16
N LEU A 426 -7.19 35.91 -11.22
CA LEU A 426 -8.55 36.43 -11.00
C LEU A 426 -8.58 37.68 -10.11
N THR A 427 -7.50 37.93 -9.36
CA THR A 427 -7.30 39.02 -8.40
C THR A 427 -6.46 40.15 -9.01
N VAL A 428 -7.12 41.27 -9.35
CA VAL A 428 -6.52 42.33 -10.20
C VAL A 428 -5.58 43.29 -9.49
N ARG A 429 -5.54 43.31 -8.15
CA ARG A 429 -4.69 44.22 -7.34
C ARG A 429 -3.61 43.49 -6.54
N GLY A 430 -3.36 42.21 -6.83
CA GLY A 430 -2.48 41.38 -6.01
C GLY A 430 -3.12 41.01 -4.66
N PRO A 431 -2.32 40.75 -3.61
CA PRO A 431 -2.82 40.41 -2.28
C PRO A 431 -3.84 41.41 -1.74
N GLY A 432 -4.86 40.92 -1.03
CA GLY A 432 -5.82 41.76 -0.32
C GLY A 432 -7.22 41.18 -0.20
N SER A 433 -8.17 42.03 0.18
CA SER A 433 -9.58 41.65 0.33
C SER A 433 -10.37 41.88 -0.95
N TYR A 434 -11.08 40.84 -1.36
CA TYR A 434 -11.94 40.81 -2.52
C TYR A 434 -13.36 40.39 -2.14
N ARG A 435 -14.27 40.60 -3.08
CA ARG A 435 -15.61 40.04 -3.10
C ARG A 435 -15.71 39.14 -4.31
N VAL A 436 -16.29 37.96 -4.10
CA VAL A 436 -16.60 37.02 -5.16
C VAL A 436 -18.11 36.89 -5.22
N ARG A 437 -18.70 37.29 -6.34
CA ARG A 437 -20.13 37.12 -6.62
C ARG A 437 -20.30 36.01 -7.64
N VAL A 438 -20.99 34.96 -7.27
CA VAL A 438 -21.33 33.84 -8.14
C VAL A 438 -22.79 33.95 -8.53
N HIS A 439 -23.05 33.89 -9.82
CA HIS A 439 -24.38 33.73 -10.38
C HIS A 439 -24.46 32.34 -10.99
N LEU A 440 -25.53 31.64 -10.71
CA LEU A 440 -25.77 30.28 -11.15
C LEU A 440 -27.14 30.20 -11.82
N ARG A 441 -27.21 29.44 -12.91
CA ARG A 441 -28.47 28.97 -13.47
C ARG A 441 -28.34 27.55 -14.01
N GLY A 442 -29.47 26.87 -14.14
CA GLY A 442 -29.56 25.55 -14.75
C GLY A 442 -29.36 24.38 -13.80
N ARG A 443 -28.95 24.61 -12.54
CA ARG A 443 -28.84 23.58 -11.49
C ARG A 443 -30.15 22.80 -11.32
N LYS A 444 -31.29 23.49 -11.31
CA LYS A 444 -32.61 22.85 -11.18
C LYS A 444 -32.91 21.87 -12.32
N LEU A 445 -32.43 22.15 -13.54
CA LEU A 445 -32.63 21.27 -14.69
C LEU A 445 -31.87 19.96 -14.49
N VAL A 446 -30.63 20.02 -13.99
CA VAL A 446 -29.81 18.83 -13.68
C VAL A 446 -30.57 17.88 -12.76
N TYR A 447 -31.20 18.38 -11.70
CA TYR A 447 -31.97 17.52 -10.77
C TYR A 447 -33.27 16.94 -11.32
N GLN A 448 -33.75 17.44 -12.46
CA GLN A 448 -35.06 17.05 -13.00
C GLN A 448 -35.00 15.95 -14.04
N VAL A 449 -33.82 15.69 -14.61
CA VAL A 449 -33.64 14.73 -15.70
C VAL A 449 -32.38 13.91 -15.46
N ALA A 450 -32.43 12.61 -15.74
CA ALA A 450 -31.29 11.71 -15.52
C ALA A 450 -30.08 11.99 -16.44
N TYR A 451 -30.31 12.71 -17.54
CA TYR A 451 -29.29 13.09 -18.52
C TYR A 451 -29.54 14.54 -18.94
N PRO A 452 -29.09 15.52 -18.15
CA PRO A 452 -29.21 16.92 -18.52
C PRO A 452 -28.46 17.20 -19.82
N PRO A 453 -28.93 18.16 -20.64
CA PRO A 453 -28.20 18.54 -21.84
C PRO A 453 -26.82 19.10 -21.48
N ASP A 454 -25.82 18.80 -22.30
CA ASP A 454 -24.46 19.33 -22.20
C ASP A 454 -24.48 20.85 -21.95
N GLY A 455 -23.65 21.29 -21.01
CA GLY A 455 -23.60 22.70 -20.60
C GLY A 455 -24.88 23.23 -19.92
N ALA A 456 -25.74 22.39 -19.35
CA ALA A 456 -26.95 22.83 -18.63
C ALA A 456 -26.65 23.83 -17.50
N VAL A 457 -25.50 23.71 -16.84
CA VAL A 457 -25.10 24.57 -15.74
C VAL A 457 -24.24 25.72 -16.24
N GLU A 458 -24.67 26.95 -15.94
CA GLU A 458 -23.92 28.15 -16.27
C GLU A 458 -23.55 28.93 -15.01
N LEU A 459 -22.29 29.35 -14.95
CA LEU A 459 -21.73 30.13 -13.86
C LEU A 459 -21.14 31.44 -14.37
N LEU A 460 -21.51 32.53 -13.71
CA LEU A 460 -20.84 33.82 -13.83
C LEU A 460 -20.19 34.18 -12.49
N VAL A 461 -18.86 34.16 -12.46
CA VAL A 461 -18.06 34.49 -11.28
C VAL A 461 -17.45 35.88 -11.47
N GLN A 462 -17.85 36.83 -10.62
CA GLN A 462 -17.32 38.19 -10.64
C GLN A 462 -16.40 38.40 -9.44
N VAL A 463 -15.15 38.76 -9.69
CA VAL A 463 -14.13 39.03 -8.66
C VAL A 463 -13.78 40.52 -8.66
N PHE A 464 -13.93 41.19 -7.51
CA PHE A 464 -13.65 42.63 -7.40
C PHE A 464 -13.18 43.03 -6.01
N PRO A 465 -12.37 44.10 -5.86
CA PRO A 465 -11.92 44.55 -4.54
C PRO A 465 -13.05 44.91 -3.59
N GLY A 466 -12.95 44.51 -2.32
CA GLY A 466 -13.90 44.88 -1.28
C GLY A 466 -13.56 44.27 0.08
N THR A 467 -13.79 45.03 1.16
CA THR A 467 -13.43 44.64 2.53
C THR A 467 -14.57 44.00 3.32
N ALA A 468 -15.78 43.97 2.76
CA ALA A 468 -16.93 43.36 3.42
C ALA A 468 -16.73 41.84 3.54
N ARG A 469 -16.83 41.31 4.77
CA ARG A 469 -16.69 39.87 5.05
C ARG A 469 -18.02 39.13 5.06
N ARG A 470 -19.12 39.80 5.40
CA ARG A 470 -20.44 39.15 5.50
C ARG A 470 -20.91 38.68 4.12
N PRO A 471 -21.39 37.43 4.00
CA PRO A 471 -21.96 36.97 2.76
C PRO A 471 -23.35 37.59 2.52
N VAL A 472 -23.73 37.73 1.26
CA VAL A 472 -25.03 38.28 0.84
C VAL A 472 -25.62 37.37 -0.23
N ALA A 473 -26.84 36.92 -0.02
CA ALA A 473 -27.62 36.21 -1.04
C ALA A 473 -28.68 37.17 -1.61
N TYR A 474 -28.80 37.22 -2.93
CA TYR A 474 -29.76 38.05 -3.63
C TYR A 474 -30.91 37.19 -4.16
N LYS A 475 -32.10 37.79 -4.24
CA LYS A 475 -33.30 37.18 -4.81
C LYS A 475 -33.71 37.91 -6.07
#